data_AF-A0A840AF67-F1
#
_entry.id   AF-A0A840AF67-F1
#
_cell.length_a   1.000
_cell.length_b   1.000
_cell.length_c   1.000
_cell.angle_alpha   90.00
_cell.angle_beta   90.00
_cell.angle_gamma   90.00
#
_symmetry.space_group_name_H-M   'P 1'
#
loop_
_entity.id
_entity.type
_entity.pdbx_description
1 polymer ?
#
loop_
_entity_poly.entity_id
_entity_poly.type
_entity_poly.pdbx_seq_one_letter_code
_entity_poly.pdbx_strand_id
1 'polypeptide(L)'
;MVTVTDRAQRIQESAEKIQSPFVLDPELCLYSPQDNVDSLTQPRIAAWLDFVRNDYVPDLPKAKRRVLLFMPCTKTKPYPFSSEHKAINQRLADSGFRPIARLDLPQELMARLEPEFSQDVLNIAPLMNDAGVLVHRMVISEPMSVVPYEHIVSYNGLPSPATAYDDPGLFEKRGNAVSPWRDDSTATAVSATRWRWGDEEKRHYVLMHNEMAKAVADVVTRIRPYYDDVIAWVAPGLTHRSFVIGKGERAINNVASSRKVGAERMALIGANDHLPKAEAIRCLPTLDDCKDAIGRLASRLGVDITHATGIYARGGANATPLALPELLDVLMAQISADQKK
;
A
#
# COMPACT_ATOMS: atom_id res chain seq x y z
N MET A 1 -3.64 18.19 1.68
CA MET A 1 -3.31 19.56 2.09
C MET A 1 -2.97 19.50 3.57
N VAL A 2 -1.94 20.23 4.00
CA VAL A 2 -1.67 20.40 5.42
C VAL A 2 -2.53 21.58 5.84
N THR A 3 -3.67 21.26 6.44
CA THR A 3 -4.66 22.24 6.92
C THR A 3 -4.34 22.75 8.33
N VAL A 4 -3.38 22.10 8.99
CA VAL A 4 -3.07 22.28 10.39
C VAL A 4 -1.56 22.39 10.57
N THR A 5 -1.13 23.54 11.09
CA THR A 5 0.24 23.80 11.54
C THR A 5 0.37 23.72 13.08
N ASP A 6 -0.62 23.15 13.77
CA ASP A 6 -0.54 22.75 15.19
C ASP A 6 -0.41 21.21 15.37
N ARG A 7 0.61 20.75 16.10
CA ARG A 7 1.05 19.34 16.07
C ARG A 7 0.05 18.51 16.84
N ALA A 8 -0.47 19.07 17.93
CA ALA A 8 -1.49 18.45 18.75
C ALA A 8 -2.77 18.21 17.93
N GLN A 9 -3.25 19.24 17.24
CA GLN A 9 -4.41 19.10 16.34
C GLN A 9 -4.14 18.07 15.21
N ARG A 10 -2.93 18.04 14.65
CA ARG A 10 -2.59 17.06 13.60
C ARG A 10 -2.61 15.60 14.10
N ILE A 11 -2.16 15.38 15.34
CA ILE A 11 -2.22 14.08 16.00
C ILE A 11 -3.68 13.66 16.22
N GLN A 12 -4.56 14.59 16.60
CA GLN A 12 -6.00 14.32 16.73
C GLN A 12 -6.63 13.91 15.38
N GLU A 13 -6.35 14.65 14.29
CA GLU A 13 -6.80 14.27 12.93
C GLU A 13 -6.28 12.88 12.50
N SER A 14 -5.10 12.50 13.01
CA SER A 14 -4.49 11.20 12.71
C SER A 14 -5.16 10.08 13.50
N ALA A 15 -5.60 10.35 14.73
CA ALA A 15 -6.28 9.39 15.57
C ALA A 15 -7.63 8.96 14.98
N GLU A 16 -8.34 9.86 14.29
CA GLU A 16 -9.59 9.55 13.58
C GLU A 16 -9.44 8.46 12.50
N LYS A 17 -8.21 8.26 12.01
CA LYS A 17 -7.89 7.24 10.99
C LYS A 17 -7.75 5.84 11.60
N ILE A 18 -7.50 5.77 12.91
CA ILE A 18 -7.29 4.52 13.64
C ILE A 18 -8.62 4.08 14.23
N GLN A 19 -9.07 2.90 13.82
CA GLN A 19 -10.33 2.36 14.28
C GLN A 19 -10.15 1.65 15.62
N SER A 20 -11.07 1.90 16.55
CA SER A 20 -11.20 1.12 17.81
C SER A 20 -11.18 -0.39 17.52
N PRO A 21 -10.56 -1.24 18.36
CA PRO A 21 -9.92 -0.92 19.65
C PRO A 21 -8.48 -0.41 19.53
N PHE A 22 -7.97 -0.19 18.32
CA PHE A 22 -6.61 0.29 18.13
C PHE A 22 -6.50 1.77 18.47
N VAL A 23 -5.29 2.17 18.86
CA VAL A 23 -4.98 3.55 19.26
C VAL A 23 -3.74 3.99 18.51
N LEU A 24 -3.76 5.24 18.04
CA LEU A 24 -2.61 5.89 17.44
C LEU A 24 -1.47 5.97 18.47
N ASP A 25 -0.29 5.56 18.08
CA ASP A 25 0.96 5.80 18.77
C ASP A 25 1.51 7.16 18.32
N PRO A 26 1.57 8.18 19.21
CA PRO A 26 2.09 9.49 18.85
C PRO A 26 3.55 9.48 18.40
N GLU A 27 4.34 8.46 18.77
CA GLU A 27 5.72 8.31 18.31
C GLU A 27 5.81 7.79 16.87
N LEU A 28 4.73 7.20 16.35
CA LEU A 28 4.63 6.70 14.98
C LEU A 28 3.82 7.63 14.07
N CYS A 29 3.84 8.93 14.39
CA CYS A 29 3.22 9.99 13.60
C CYS A 29 4.28 10.70 12.74
N LEU A 30 4.42 10.25 11.49
CA LEU A 30 5.51 10.59 10.59
C LEU A 30 5.03 11.63 9.58
N TYR A 31 5.23 12.92 9.86
CA TYR A 31 4.60 13.99 9.09
C TYR A 31 5.54 14.69 8.08
N SER A 32 6.77 14.18 7.92
CA SER A 32 7.74 14.66 6.95
C SER A 32 8.60 13.50 6.42
N PRO A 33 9.30 13.69 5.28
CA PRO A 33 10.29 12.70 4.81
C PRO A 33 11.40 12.44 5.81
N GLN A 34 11.80 13.44 6.60
CA GLN A 34 12.80 13.30 7.66
C GLN A 34 12.28 12.40 8.77
N ASP A 35 11.05 12.62 9.26
CA ASP A 35 10.45 11.74 10.29
C ASP A 35 10.40 10.29 9.83
N ASN A 36 10.12 10.07 8.55
CA ASN A 36 10.12 8.74 7.94
C ASN A 36 11.50 8.07 7.98
N VAL A 37 12.57 8.79 7.65
CA VAL A 37 13.94 8.26 7.76
C VAL A 37 14.32 8.00 9.22
N ASP A 38 14.02 8.94 10.12
CA ASP A 38 14.28 8.79 11.56
C ASP A 38 13.56 7.56 12.13
N SER A 39 12.35 7.28 11.64
CA SER A 39 11.54 6.13 12.05
C SER A 39 12.20 4.78 11.77
N LEU A 40 13.14 4.69 10.82
CA LEU A 40 13.89 3.45 10.56
C LEU A 40 14.69 2.99 11.78
N THR A 41 15.03 3.93 12.69
CA THR A 41 15.74 3.66 13.94
C THR A 41 14.81 3.59 15.16
N GLN A 42 13.51 3.89 14.99
CA GLN A 42 12.54 3.79 16.07
C GLN A 42 12.36 2.32 16.47
N PRO A 43 12.41 1.95 17.77
CA PRO A 43 12.51 0.55 18.20
C PRO A 43 11.41 -0.39 17.66
N ARG A 44 10.16 0.05 17.59
CA ARG A 44 9.04 -0.75 17.05
C ARG A 44 9.15 -0.96 15.54
N ILE A 45 9.59 0.07 14.80
CA ILE A 45 9.77 -0.03 13.34
C ILE A 45 11.01 -0.85 13.00
N ALA A 46 12.13 -0.63 13.68
CA ALA A 46 13.36 -1.40 13.50
C ALA A 46 13.11 -2.90 13.78
N ALA A 47 12.47 -3.22 14.91
CA ALA A 47 12.11 -4.61 15.24
C ALA A 47 11.15 -5.23 14.21
N TRP A 48 10.20 -4.44 13.68
CA TRP A 48 9.32 -4.90 12.61
C TRP A 48 10.09 -5.20 11.31
N LEU A 49 10.98 -4.29 10.90
CA LEU A 49 11.80 -4.45 9.70
C LEU A 49 12.72 -5.67 9.81
N ASP A 50 13.34 -5.88 10.97
CA ASP A 50 14.15 -7.07 11.25
C ASP A 50 13.29 -8.34 11.14
N PHE A 51 12.10 -8.34 11.75
CA PHE A 51 11.18 -9.47 11.67
C PHE A 51 10.80 -9.80 10.22
N VAL A 52 10.32 -8.83 9.43
CA VAL A 52 9.87 -9.14 8.06
C VAL A 52 11.03 -9.50 7.13
N ARG A 53 12.20 -8.87 7.30
CA ARG A 53 13.38 -9.13 6.46
C ARG A 53 14.03 -10.47 6.77
N ASN A 54 14.15 -10.83 8.05
CA ASN A 54 14.98 -11.95 8.47
C ASN A 54 14.17 -13.17 8.96
N ASP A 55 13.07 -12.94 9.69
CA ASP A 55 12.44 -13.99 10.50
C ASP A 55 11.13 -14.52 9.91
N TYR A 56 10.34 -13.65 9.26
CA TYR A 56 9.00 -13.99 8.81
C TYR A 56 9.02 -15.12 7.76
N VAL A 57 8.44 -16.28 8.02
CA VAL A 57 8.31 -17.35 7.02
C VAL A 57 6.83 -17.60 6.77
N PRO A 58 6.35 -17.52 5.51
CA PRO A 58 4.94 -17.76 5.22
C PRO A 58 4.59 -19.24 5.46
N ASP A 59 3.60 -19.50 6.31
CA ASP A 59 3.05 -20.84 6.53
C ASP A 59 1.85 -21.05 5.61
N LEU A 60 2.10 -21.68 4.45
CA LEU A 60 1.09 -21.85 3.40
C LEU A 60 0.82 -23.33 3.12
N PRO A 61 -0.46 -23.74 3.04
CA PRO A 61 -0.81 -25.10 2.67
C PRO A 61 -0.36 -25.45 1.24
N LYS A 62 -0.45 -26.73 0.90
CA LYS A 62 -0.34 -27.17 -0.49
C LYS A 62 -1.47 -26.54 -1.31
N ALA A 63 -1.12 -25.97 -2.44
CA ALA A 63 -2.04 -25.39 -3.40
C ALA A 63 -1.53 -25.69 -4.81
N LYS A 64 -2.43 -25.67 -5.81
CA LYS A 64 -2.04 -25.85 -7.22
C LYS A 64 -1.28 -24.64 -7.75
N ARG A 65 -1.63 -23.44 -7.26
CA ARG A 65 -0.97 -22.18 -7.55
C ARG A 65 -1.00 -21.30 -6.31
N ARG A 66 0.12 -20.65 -5.99
CA ARG A 66 0.24 -19.70 -4.88
C ARG A 66 0.60 -18.32 -5.42
N VAL A 67 -0.24 -17.34 -5.12
CA VAL A 67 -0.07 -15.95 -5.54
C VAL A 67 0.21 -15.11 -4.30
N LEU A 68 1.35 -14.43 -4.28
CA LEU A 68 1.59 -13.31 -3.38
C LEU A 68 0.98 -12.04 -3.99
N LEU A 69 0.00 -11.47 -3.31
CA LEU A 69 -0.68 -10.25 -3.69
C LEU A 69 -0.27 -9.11 -2.76
N PHE A 70 0.57 -8.21 -3.24
CA PHE A 70 0.82 -6.93 -2.61
C PHE A 70 -0.34 -5.95 -2.87
N MET A 71 -0.82 -5.34 -1.80
CA MET A 71 -1.85 -4.30 -1.79
C MET A 71 -1.25 -3.01 -1.23
N PRO A 72 -1.74 -1.82 -1.59
CA PRO A 72 -1.26 -0.57 -0.99
C PRO A 72 -1.78 -0.41 0.44
N CYS A 73 -1.05 0.32 1.27
CA CYS A 73 -1.59 0.79 2.53
C CYS A 73 -2.71 1.82 2.29
N THR A 74 -3.57 2.00 3.28
CA THR A 74 -4.71 2.92 3.22
C THR A 74 -4.72 3.88 4.40
N LYS A 75 -5.42 5.01 4.25
CA LYS A 75 -5.60 6.00 5.33
C LYS A 75 -6.17 5.33 6.59
N THR A 76 -7.25 4.56 6.46
CA THR A 76 -7.91 3.85 7.56
C THR A 76 -7.09 2.65 8.01
N LYS A 77 -6.95 2.48 9.33
CA LYS A 77 -6.25 1.35 9.97
C LYS A 77 -7.16 0.66 11.00
N PRO A 78 -7.14 -0.68 11.11
CA PRO A 78 -6.33 -1.61 10.31
C PRO A 78 -6.79 -1.62 8.85
N TYR A 79 -5.86 -1.86 7.92
CA TYR A 79 -6.12 -1.73 6.49
C TYR A 79 -7.33 -2.50 5.95
N PRO A 80 -7.63 -3.74 6.41
CA PRO A 80 -8.78 -4.50 5.93
C PRO A 80 -10.13 -3.81 6.17
N PHE A 81 -10.18 -2.84 7.09
CA PHE A 81 -11.38 -2.05 7.38
C PHE A 81 -11.57 -0.84 6.44
N SER A 82 -10.59 -0.54 5.59
CA SER A 82 -10.71 0.52 4.58
C SER A 82 -11.68 0.12 3.46
N SER A 83 -12.35 1.09 2.85
CA SER A 83 -13.26 0.85 1.72
C SER A 83 -12.57 0.13 0.55
N GLU A 84 -11.31 0.44 0.30
CA GLU A 84 -10.53 -0.20 -0.77
C GLU A 84 -10.24 -1.68 -0.48
N HIS A 85 -9.76 -2.00 0.72
CA HIS A 85 -9.46 -3.39 1.06
C HIS A 85 -10.74 -4.21 1.17
N LYS A 86 -11.83 -3.61 1.67
CA LYS A 86 -13.14 -4.26 1.70
C LYS A 86 -13.63 -4.61 0.30
N ALA A 87 -13.52 -3.70 -0.67
CA ALA A 87 -13.91 -3.96 -2.06
C ALA A 87 -13.06 -5.06 -2.71
N ILE A 88 -11.74 -5.05 -2.49
CA ILE A 88 -10.83 -6.09 -3.02
C ILE A 88 -11.14 -7.46 -2.41
N ASN A 89 -11.29 -7.51 -1.08
CA ASN A 89 -11.60 -8.76 -0.38
C ASN A 89 -13.00 -9.28 -0.73
N GLN A 90 -13.99 -8.39 -0.90
CA GLN A 90 -15.32 -8.77 -1.37
C GLN A 90 -15.26 -9.36 -2.78
N ARG A 91 -14.48 -8.77 -3.69
CA ARG A 91 -14.30 -9.34 -5.04
C ARG A 91 -13.70 -10.74 -5.00
N LEU A 92 -12.70 -10.95 -4.15
CA LEU A 92 -12.11 -12.28 -3.94
C LEU A 92 -13.18 -13.26 -3.42
N ALA A 93 -13.97 -12.85 -2.44
CA ALA A 93 -15.07 -13.66 -1.90
C ALA A 93 -16.14 -13.97 -2.96
N ASP A 94 -16.56 -12.99 -3.76
CA ASP A 94 -17.51 -13.18 -4.87
C ASP A 94 -16.96 -14.14 -5.93
N SER A 95 -15.63 -14.23 -6.04
CA SER A 95 -14.92 -15.13 -6.95
C SER A 95 -14.60 -16.50 -6.35
N GLY A 96 -15.20 -16.84 -5.21
CA GLY A 96 -15.09 -18.15 -4.57
C GLY A 96 -13.88 -18.35 -3.67
N PHE A 97 -13.09 -17.29 -3.38
CA PHE A 97 -12.01 -17.39 -2.39
C PHE A 97 -12.59 -17.36 -0.98
N ARG A 98 -12.11 -18.25 -0.11
CA ARG A 98 -12.50 -18.32 1.30
C ARG A 98 -11.27 -18.38 2.20
N PRO A 99 -11.33 -17.84 3.43
CA PRO A 99 -10.25 -17.99 4.41
C PRO A 99 -9.94 -19.45 4.70
N ILE A 100 -8.65 -19.79 4.75
CA ILE A 100 -8.20 -21.14 5.12
C ILE A 100 -8.12 -21.36 6.64
N ALA A 101 -8.24 -20.28 7.40
CA ALA A 101 -8.22 -20.27 8.86
C ALA A 101 -9.13 -19.16 9.39
N ARG A 102 -9.53 -19.29 10.66
CA ARG A 102 -10.24 -18.23 11.38
C ARG A 102 -9.21 -17.30 12.01
N LEU A 103 -8.90 -16.23 11.31
CA LEU A 103 -8.05 -15.17 11.81
C LEU A 103 -8.75 -13.85 11.48
N ASP A 104 -9.68 -13.48 12.34
CA ASP A 104 -10.54 -12.31 12.14
C ASP A 104 -9.97 -11.09 12.88
N LEU A 105 -10.35 -9.90 12.42
CA LEU A 105 -10.13 -8.67 13.18
C LEU A 105 -10.91 -8.70 14.51
N PRO A 106 -10.56 -7.83 15.49
CA PRO A 106 -11.29 -7.72 16.75
C PRO A 106 -12.81 -7.62 16.56
N GLN A 107 -13.57 -8.26 17.46
CA GLN A 107 -15.03 -8.37 17.37
C GLN A 107 -15.74 -7.01 17.22
N GLU A 108 -15.21 -5.95 17.84
CA GLU A 108 -15.72 -4.58 17.71
C GLU A 108 -15.66 -4.03 16.28
N LEU A 109 -14.67 -4.46 15.49
CA LEU A 109 -14.58 -4.12 14.06
C LEU A 109 -15.55 -4.99 13.26
N MET A 110 -15.61 -6.29 13.57
CA MET A 110 -16.54 -7.22 12.92
C MET A 110 -18.00 -6.76 13.06
N ALA A 111 -18.38 -6.26 14.24
CA ALA A 111 -19.72 -5.76 14.51
C ALA A 111 -20.09 -4.45 13.77
N ARG A 112 -19.10 -3.73 13.24
CA ARG A 112 -19.28 -2.48 12.47
C ARG A 112 -19.16 -2.68 10.97
N LEU A 113 -18.95 -3.91 10.51
CA LEU A 113 -18.95 -4.22 9.09
C LEU A 113 -20.33 -3.91 8.49
N GLU A 114 -20.34 -3.24 7.34
CA GLU A 114 -21.58 -2.90 6.67
C GLU A 114 -22.28 -4.18 6.15
N PRO A 115 -23.63 -4.28 6.25
CA PRO A 115 -24.36 -5.52 5.99
C PRO A 115 -24.21 -6.11 4.59
N GLU A 116 -23.83 -5.29 3.60
CA GLU A 116 -23.58 -5.72 2.23
C GLU A 116 -22.30 -6.53 2.06
N PHE A 117 -21.36 -6.47 3.01
CA PHE A 117 -20.10 -7.21 2.95
C PHE A 117 -20.22 -8.57 3.63
N SER A 118 -19.57 -9.57 3.04
CA SER A 118 -19.34 -10.85 3.70
C SER A 118 -18.47 -10.66 4.94
N GLN A 119 -18.73 -11.42 6.02
CA GLN A 119 -17.86 -11.40 7.21
C GLN A 119 -16.41 -11.79 6.88
N ASP A 120 -16.21 -12.63 5.87
CA ASP A 120 -14.88 -13.05 5.40
C ASP A 120 -14.01 -11.88 4.92
N VAL A 121 -14.61 -10.73 4.59
CA VAL A 121 -13.90 -9.53 4.12
C VAL A 121 -12.89 -9.00 5.14
N LEU A 122 -13.15 -9.19 6.44
CA LEU A 122 -12.28 -8.75 7.53
C LEU A 122 -11.37 -9.86 8.05
N ASN A 123 -11.41 -11.05 7.46
CA ASN A 123 -10.49 -12.12 7.79
C ASN A 123 -9.12 -11.87 7.15
N ILE A 124 -8.07 -12.04 7.94
CA ILE A 124 -6.67 -11.75 7.58
C ILE A 124 -5.84 -13.01 7.30
N ALA A 125 -6.43 -14.20 7.28
CA ALA A 125 -5.76 -15.42 6.83
C ALA A 125 -5.51 -15.40 5.31
N PRO A 126 -4.63 -16.29 4.81
CA PRO A 126 -4.59 -16.60 3.38
C PRO A 126 -5.95 -17.10 2.88
N LEU A 127 -6.23 -16.88 1.60
CA LEU A 127 -7.49 -17.28 0.97
C LEU A 127 -7.24 -18.38 -0.06
N MET A 128 -8.18 -19.29 -0.22
CA MET A 128 -8.11 -20.34 -1.25
C MET A 128 -9.48 -20.53 -1.90
N ASN A 129 -9.49 -20.83 -3.19
CA ASN A 129 -10.71 -21.19 -3.92
C ASN A 129 -10.75 -22.69 -4.25
N ASP A 130 -11.89 -23.18 -4.75
CA ASP A 130 -12.10 -24.59 -5.08
C ASP A 130 -11.21 -25.10 -6.22
N ALA A 131 -10.70 -24.19 -7.06
CA ALA A 131 -9.74 -24.54 -8.11
C ALA A 131 -8.35 -24.90 -7.54
N GLY A 132 -8.08 -24.56 -6.27
CA GLY A 132 -6.80 -24.76 -5.59
C GLY A 132 -5.81 -23.61 -5.81
N VAL A 133 -6.30 -22.42 -6.15
CA VAL A 133 -5.50 -21.18 -6.17
C VAL A 133 -5.52 -20.58 -4.78
N LEU A 134 -4.33 -20.34 -4.22
CA LEU A 134 -4.13 -19.66 -2.95
C LEU A 134 -3.69 -18.21 -3.20
N VAL A 135 -4.34 -17.27 -2.53
CA VAL A 135 -3.96 -15.86 -2.49
C VAL A 135 -3.47 -15.54 -1.08
N HIS A 136 -2.19 -15.22 -1.00
CA HIS A 136 -1.54 -14.72 0.20
C HIS A 136 -1.34 -13.20 0.05
N ARG A 137 -1.81 -12.43 1.02
CA ARG A 137 -1.88 -10.96 0.90
C ARG A 137 -0.80 -10.31 1.76
N MET A 138 -0.15 -9.28 1.21
CA MET A 138 0.75 -8.39 1.95
C MET A 138 0.43 -6.94 1.62
N VAL A 139 0.67 -6.03 2.55
CA VAL A 139 0.49 -4.58 2.31
C VAL A 139 1.85 -3.93 2.15
N ILE A 140 2.09 -3.23 1.04
CA ILE A 140 3.25 -2.33 0.91
C ILE A 140 2.92 -1.07 1.72
N SER A 141 3.80 -0.68 2.63
CA SER A 141 3.49 0.38 3.58
C SER A 141 4.74 1.03 4.17
N GLU A 142 4.80 2.36 4.18
CA GLU A 142 5.81 3.12 4.92
C GLU A 142 5.44 3.26 6.41
N PRO A 143 6.38 3.13 7.36
CA PRO A 143 7.79 2.78 7.19
C PRO A 143 8.07 1.26 7.28
N MET A 144 7.04 0.43 7.30
CA MET A 144 7.14 -1.01 7.56
C MET A 144 7.65 -1.85 6.39
N SER A 145 7.83 -1.24 5.21
CA SER A 145 8.08 -1.86 3.89
C SER A 145 6.96 -2.79 3.41
N VAL A 146 6.74 -3.90 4.12
CA VAL A 146 5.69 -4.88 3.86
C VAL A 146 5.01 -5.31 5.15
N VAL A 147 3.71 -5.59 5.07
CA VAL A 147 2.90 -6.11 6.18
C VAL A 147 2.15 -7.36 5.75
N PRO A 148 2.59 -8.57 6.15
CA PRO A 148 1.80 -9.79 5.98
C PRO A 148 0.41 -9.61 6.61
N TYR A 149 -0.63 -10.03 5.89
CA TYR A 149 -2.00 -9.79 6.32
C TYR A 149 -2.29 -10.40 7.70
N GLU A 150 -1.83 -11.62 7.90
CA GLU A 150 -1.94 -12.37 9.15
C GLU A 150 -1.23 -11.69 10.34
N HIS A 151 -0.34 -10.73 10.06
CA HIS A 151 0.39 -9.93 11.03
C HIS A 151 -0.05 -8.46 11.09
N ILE A 152 -1.19 -8.12 10.48
CA ILE A 152 -1.75 -6.75 10.56
C ILE A 152 -2.06 -6.37 12.01
N VAL A 153 -2.54 -7.30 12.84
CA VAL A 153 -2.91 -7.02 14.24
C VAL A 153 -1.73 -7.22 15.19
N SER A 154 -1.01 -8.32 15.04
CA SER A 154 0.09 -8.71 15.93
C SER A 154 1.15 -9.57 15.25
N TYR A 155 2.36 -9.55 15.80
CA TYR A 155 3.50 -10.37 15.38
C TYR A 155 4.32 -10.74 16.61
N ASN A 156 4.78 -11.99 16.72
CA ASN A 156 5.56 -12.47 17.88
C ASN A 156 4.94 -12.15 19.26
N GLY A 157 3.60 -12.19 19.36
CA GLY A 157 2.87 -11.82 20.58
C GLY A 157 2.82 -10.32 20.90
N LEU A 158 3.37 -9.47 20.04
CA LEU A 158 3.40 -8.00 20.17
C LEU A 158 2.38 -7.34 19.24
N PRO A 159 1.85 -6.16 19.59
CA PRO A 159 1.00 -5.37 18.69
C PRO A 159 1.78 -4.89 17.46
N SER A 160 1.21 -5.14 16.27
CA SER A 160 1.78 -4.67 15.01
C SER A 160 1.79 -3.14 14.94
N PRO A 161 2.87 -2.50 14.44
CA PRO A 161 2.88 -1.05 14.21
C PRO A 161 1.85 -0.63 13.15
N ALA A 162 1.40 -1.54 12.29
CA ALA A 162 0.47 -1.27 11.19
C ALA A 162 -0.90 -0.75 11.65
N THR A 163 -1.29 -0.98 12.90
CA THR A 163 -2.57 -0.49 13.46
C THR A 163 -2.45 0.83 14.21
N ALA A 164 -1.23 1.34 14.43
CA ALA A 164 -0.99 2.43 15.38
C ALA A 164 -0.21 3.61 14.81
N TYR A 165 0.20 3.60 13.55
CA TYR A 165 0.97 4.71 12.96
C TYR A 165 0.08 5.68 12.17
N ASP A 166 0.58 6.87 11.86
CA ASP A 166 0.11 7.70 10.76
C ASP A 166 1.29 8.20 9.93
N ASP A 167 1.23 7.92 8.64
CA ASP A 167 2.05 8.55 7.63
C ASP A 167 1.06 9.08 6.57
N PRO A 168 0.88 10.40 6.44
CA PRO A 168 -0.05 10.98 5.49
C PRO A 168 0.38 10.77 4.03
N GLY A 169 1.48 10.04 3.79
CA GLY A 169 2.00 9.64 2.51
C GLY A 169 2.65 10.81 1.79
N LEU A 170 3.95 10.70 1.58
CA LEU A 170 4.78 11.71 0.94
C LEU A 170 4.70 11.51 -0.58
N PHE A 171 3.52 11.72 -1.17
CA PHE A 171 3.28 11.33 -2.56
C PHE A 171 3.94 12.27 -3.57
N GLU A 172 4.58 11.68 -4.60
CA GLU A 172 5.28 12.35 -5.71
C GLU A 172 4.45 13.45 -6.38
N LYS A 173 3.12 13.28 -6.45
CA LYS A 173 2.19 14.22 -7.09
C LYS A 173 1.46 15.12 -6.09
N ARG A 174 1.49 14.82 -4.79
CA ARG A 174 0.77 15.60 -3.78
C ARG A 174 1.65 16.63 -3.10
N GLY A 175 2.98 16.53 -3.15
CA GLY A 175 4.01 17.57 -2.93
C GLY A 175 3.90 18.49 -1.70
N ASN A 176 2.86 18.33 -0.88
CA ASN A 176 2.33 19.30 0.07
C ASN A 176 2.08 18.64 1.43
N ALA A 177 2.35 17.35 1.59
CA ALA A 177 2.33 16.68 2.88
C ALA A 177 3.73 16.83 3.48
N VAL A 178 4.02 17.99 4.03
CA VAL A 178 5.13 18.18 4.95
C VAL A 178 4.67 19.11 6.03
N SER A 179 5.12 18.79 7.21
CA SER A 179 4.66 19.35 8.45
C SER A 179 5.95 19.93 9.04
N PRO A 180 6.19 21.25 8.87
CA PRO A 180 7.52 21.86 8.99
C PRO A 180 7.82 22.30 10.42
N TRP A 181 7.63 21.39 11.38
CA TRP A 181 7.86 21.66 12.82
C TRP A 181 9.32 21.53 13.22
N ARG A 182 10.11 20.85 12.39
CA ARG A 182 11.50 20.58 12.67
C ARG A 182 12.32 21.82 12.37
N ASP A 183 13.29 22.10 13.24
CA ASP A 183 14.21 23.23 13.07
C ASP A 183 15.09 23.08 11.80
N ASP A 184 15.32 21.84 11.37
CA ASP A 184 16.08 21.47 10.17
C ASP A 184 15.21 21.28 8.92
N SER A 185 13.91 21.61 8.98
CA SER A 185 13.04 21.54 7.80
C SER A 185 13.44 22.61 6.77
N THR A 186 13.59 22.21 5.52
CA THR A 186 13.86 23.13 4.40
C THR A 186 12.63 23.42 3.55
N ALA A 187 11.46 22.91 3.96
CA ALA A 187 10.21 23.14 3.28
C ALA A 187 9.80 24.62 3.35
N THR A 188 9.28 25.15 2.24
CA THR A 188 8.83 26.54 2.13
C THR A 188 7.34 26.61 1.91
N ALA A 189 6.66 27.52 2.61
CA ALA A 189 5.24 27.76 2.40
C ALA A 189 5.00 28.36 1.01
N VAL A 190 4.09 27.77 0.25
CA VAL A 190 3.58 28.28 -1.04
C VAL A 190 2.26 29.02 -0.84
N SER A 191 1.44 28.55 0.10
CA SER A 191 0.23 29.22 0.60
C SER A 191 -0.06 28.74 2.02
N ALA A 192 -1.12 29.26 2.65
CA ALA A 192 -1.51 28.89 4.02
C ALA A 192 -1.69 27.38 4.25
N THR A 193 -2.01 26.61 3.21
CA THR A 193 -2.29 25.16 3.30
C THR A 193 -1.40 24.31 2.41
N ARG A 194 -0.38 24.93 1.80
CA ARG A 194 0.48 24.32 0.80
C ARG A 194 1.94 24.60 1.08
N TRP A 195 2.72 23.54 1.18
CA TRP A 195 4.16 23.57 1.34
C TRP A 195 4.84 23.00 0.10
N ARG A 196 6.06 23.46 -0.17
CA ARG A 196 6.97 22.91 -1.18
C ARG A 196 8.17 22.34 -0.44
N TRP A 197 8.48 21.08 -0.70
CA TRP A 197 9.69 20.43 -0.17
C TRP A 197 10.96 21.19 -0.57
N GLY A 198 11.83 21.42 0.41
CA GLY A 198 13.18 21.89 0.18
C GLY A 198 14.10 20.73 -0.17
N ASP A 199 15.40 20.94 -0.03
CA ASP A 199 16.39 19.94 -0.41
C ASP A 199 16.50 18.82 0.62
N GLU A 200 16.34 19.10 1.91
CA GLU A 200 16.37 18.06 2.95
C GLU A 200 15.16 17.13 2.86
N GLU A 201 13.96 17.65 2.64
CA GLU A 201 12.77 16.81 2.45
C GLU A 201 12.90 15.92 1.20
N LYS A 202 13.44 16.45 0.10
CA LYS A 202 13.67 15.65 -1.11
C LYS A 202 14.76 14.60 -0.90
N ARG A 203 15.83 14.92 -0.16
CA ARG A 203 16.91 13.99 0.16
C ARG A 203 16.37 12.82 0.97
N HIS A 204 15.68 13.11 2.06
CA HIS A 204 15.11 12.10 2.96
C HIS A 204 13.99 11.30 2.29
N TYR A 205 13.23 11.92 1.39
CA TYR A 205 12.28 11.18 0.54
C TYR A 205 12.99 10.11 -0.30
N VAL A 206 14.12 10.44 -0.94
CA VAL A 206 14.86 9.45 -1.75
C VAL A 206 15.49 8.38 -0.86
N LEU A 207 16.04 8.74 0.30
CA LEU A 207 16.62 7.79 1.26
C LEU A 207 15.56 6.78 1.72
N MET A 208 14.44 7.28 2.24
CA MET A 208 13.33 6.43 2.68
C MET A 208 12.79 5.57 1.54
N HIS A 209 12.58 6.17 0.36
CA HIS A 209 12.05 5.44 -0.79
C HIS A 209 12.93 4.25 -1.18
N ASN A 210 14.24 4.48 -1.27
CA ASN A 210 15.17 3.44 -1.69
C ASN A 210 15.32 2.37 -0.59
N GLU A 211 15.27 2.74 0.69
CA GLU A 211 15.26 1.77 1.79
C GLU A 211 14.01 0.89 1.77
N MET A 212 12.83 1.48 1.56
CA MET A 212 11.58 0.70 1.43
C MET A 212 11.60 -0.22 0.22
N ALA A 213 12.04 0.26 -0.94
CA ALA A 213 12.14 -0.54 -2.16
C ALA A 213 13.13 -1.71 -1.98
N LYS A 214 14.28 -1.45 -1.36
CA LYS A 214 15.26 -2.50 -1.02
C LYS A 214 14.66 -3.53 -0.07
N ALA A 215 13.99 -3.09 0.99
CA ALA A 215 13.36 -3.98 1.96
C ALA A 215 12.31 -4.90 1.31
N VAL A 216 11.47 -4.35 0.43
CA VAL A 216 10.51 -5.14 -0.37
C VAL A 216 11.24 -6.20 -1.20
N ALA A 217 12.32 -5.83 -1.88
CA ALA A 217 13.09 -6.77 -2.69
C ALA A 217 13.77 -7.86 -1.86
N ASP A 218 14.36 -7.51 -0.70
CA ASP A 218 15.01 -8.45 0.21
C ASP A 218 14.00 -9.48 0.73
N VAL A 219 12.80 -9.02 1.15
CA VAL A 219 11.72 -9.93 1.57
C VAL A 219 11.30 -10.83 0.42
N VAL A 220 10.98 -10.26 -0.75
CA VAL A 220 10.54 -11.03 -1.92
C VAL A 220 11.58 -12.06 -2.32
N THR A 221 12.87 -11.71 -2.38
CA THR A 221 13.95 -12.66 -2.70
C THR A 221 13.92 -13.87 -1.78
N ARG A 222 13.72 -13.65 -0.48
CA ARG A 222 13.71 -14.71 0.53
C ARG A 222 12.47 -15.60 0.46
N ILE A 223 11.29 -15.00 0.26
CA ILE A 223 10.02 -15.74 0.27
C ILE A 223 9.54 -16.18 -1.11
N ARG A 224 10.20 -15.77 -2.21
CA ARG A 224 9.83 -16.12 -3.59
C ARG A 224 9.61 -17.62 -3.80
N PRO A 225 10.42 -18.54 -3.22
CA PRO A 225 10.23 -19.98 -3.42
C PRO A 225 8.88 -20.53 -2.94
N TYR A 226 8.13 -19.77 -2.14
CA TYR A 226 6.80 -20.16 -1.66
C TYR A 226 5.67 -19.80 -2.65
N TYR A 227 5.96 -19.05 -3.72
CA TYR A 227 4.94 -18.53 -4.63
C TYR A 227 5.27 -18.81 -6.10
N ASP A 228 4.23 -19.13 -6.87
CA ASP A 228 4.31 -19.18 -8.32
C ASP A 228 4.34 -17.75 -8.89
N ASP A 229 3.53 -16.86 -8.32
CA ASP A 229 3.38 -15.47 -8.79
C ASP A 229 3.52 -14.45 -7.66
N VAL A 230 4.11 -13.30 -8.00
CA VAL A 230 4.15 -12.12 -7.14
C VAL A 230 3.57 -10.93 -7.92
N ILE A 231 2.43 -10.42 -7.43
CA ILE A 231 1.67 -9.33 -8.05
C ILE A 231 1.62 -8.17 -7.06
N ALA A 232 1.85 -6.95 -7.55
CA ALA A 232 1.55 -5.73 -6.80
C ALA A 232 0.35 -5.02 -7.43
N TRP A 233 -0.78 -5.01 -6.71
CA TRP A 233 -2.01 -4.33 -7.10
C TRP A 233 -2.00 -2.87 -6.64
N VAL A 234 -1.20 -2.04 -7.31
CA VAL A 234 -0.93 -0.64 -6.94
C VAL A 234 -1.14 0.27 -8.15
N ALA A 235 -2.15 1.14 -8.12
CA ALA A 235 -2.54 1.94 -9.28
C ALA A 235 -1.44 2.94 -9.72
N PRO A 236 -1.37 3.26 -11.02
CA PRO A 236 -0.55 4.37 -11.52
C PRO A 236 -0.80 5.68 -10.75
N GLY A 237 0.27 6.29 -10.26
CA GLY A 237 0.22 7.53 -9.47
C GLY A 237 0.18 7.35 -7.94
N LEU A 238 0.11 6.12 -7.43
CA LEU A 238 0.34 5.82 -6.01
C LEU A 238 1.84 5.63 -5.73
N THR A 239 2.33 6.13 -4.59
CA THR A 239 3.74 5.95 -4.17
C THR A 239 4.14 4.49 -4.09
N HIS A 240 3.23 3.61 -3.65
CA HIS A 240 3.48 2.16 -3.61
C HIS A 240 3.99 1.60 -4.95
N ARG A 241 3.51 2.13 -6.09
CA ARG A 241 4.01 1.72 -7.41
C ARG A 241 5.47 2.12 -7.60
N SER A 242 5.90 3.29 -7.11
CA SER A 242 7.29 3.73 -7.26
C SER A 242 8.29 2.89 -6.46
N PHE A 243 7.86 2.29 -5.34
CA PHE A 243 8.69 1.32 -4.61
C PHE A 243 8.88 0.00 -5.35
N VAL A 244 7.94 -0.39 -6.21
CA VAL A 244 7.99 -1.67 -6.91
C VAL A 244 8.76 -1.55 -8.22
N ILE A 245 8.36 -0.62 -9.08
CA ILE A 245 8.83 -0.59 -10.48
C ILE A 245 10.29 -0.17 -10.62
N GLY A 246 11.00 -0.85 -11.53
CA GLY A 246 12.40 -0.58 -11.81
C GLY A 246 12.60 0.59 -12.79
N LYS A 247 13.85 1.00 -12.98
CA LYS A 247 14.28 2.07 -13.90
C LYS A 247 13.71 1.91 -15.32
N GLY A 248 13.65 0.67 -15.83
CA GLY A 248 13.13 0.37 -17.16
C GLY A 248 11.61 0.59 -17.33
N GLU A 249 10.87 0.66 -16.23
CA GLU A 249 9.40 0.72 -16.21
C GLU A 249 8.88 2.13 -15.88
N ARG A 250 9.69 2.96 -15.23
CA ARG A 250 9.28 4.27 -14.68
C ARG A 250 8.72 5.24 -15.71
N ALA A 251 9.38 5.35 -16.88
CA ALA A 251 8.95 6.28 -17.93
C ALA A 251 7.54 5.93 -18.46
N ILE A 252 7.30 4.64 -18.75
CA ILE A 252 6.00 4.17 -19.23
C ILE A 252 4.93 4.35 -18.15
N ASN A 253 5.28 4.27 -16.87
CA ASN A 253 4.35 4.46 -15.75
C ASN A 253 4.15 5.92 -15.31
N ASN A 254 4.79 6.89 -15.98
CA ASN A 254 4.80 8.31 -15.58
C ASN A 254 5.26 8.52 -14.12
N VAL A 255 6.30 7.79 -13.71
CA VAL A 255 6.91 7.85 -12.37
C VAL A 255 8.31 8.45 -12.49
N ALA A 256 8.69 9.31 -11.54
CA ALA A 256 10.01 9.92 -11.56
C ALA A 256 11.12 8.89 -11.33
N SER A 257 12.24 9.04 -12.04
CA SER A 257 13.44 8.21 -11.85
C SER A 257 14.49 8.84 -10.93
N SER A 258 14.31 10.10 -10.58
CA SER A 258 15.23 10.84 -9.71
C SER A 258 14.57 12.09 -9.11
N ARG A 259 15.17 12.61 -8.04
CA ARG A 259 14.90 13.94 -7.48
C ARG A 259 16.14 14.82 -7.59
N LYS A 260 15.94 16.10 -7.89
CA LYS A 260 16.99 17.11 -7.80
C LYS A 260 17.08 17.62 -6.37
N VAL A 261 18.26 17.55 -5.77
CA VAL A 261 18.58 17.99 -4.41
C VAL A 261 19.80 18.89 -4.50
N GLY A 262 19.61 20.20 -4.33
CA GLY A 262 20.64 21.20 -4.61
C GLY A 262 21.16 21.09 -6.05
N ALA A 263 22.47 20.86 -6.18
CA ALA A 263 23.14 20.65 -7.48
C ALA A 263 23.07 19.19 -7.97
N GLU A 264 22.68 18.24 -7.12
CA GLU A 264 22.75 16.81 -7.40
C GLU A 264 21.40 16.25 -7.88
N ARG A 265 21.44 15.10 -8.56
CA ARG A 265 20.26 14.28 -8.84
C ARG A 265 20.41 12.92 -8.16
N MET A 266 19.55 12.65 -7.19
CA MET A 266 19.52 11.37 -6.50
C MET A 266 18.52 10.43 -7.18
N ALA A 267 18.93 9.19 -7.41
CA ALA A 267 18.13 8.19 -8.10
C ALA A 267 17.02 7.62 -7.19
N LEU A 268 15.85 7.37 -7.78
CA LEU A 268 14.78 6.59 -7.17
C LEU A 268 14.88 5.16 -7.68
N ILE A 269 15.14 4.22 -6.78
CA ILE A 269 15.41 2.80 -7.08
C ILE A 269 14.19 2.00 -6.61
N GLY A 270 13.64 1.15 -7.47
CA GLY A 270 12.52 0.27 -7.12
C GLY A 270 12.97 -1.14 -6.75
N ALA A 271 12.09 -1.93 -6.15
CA ALA A 271 12.34 -3.32 -5.78
C ALA A 271 12.76 -4.15 -7.00
N ASN A 272 12.12 -3.94 -8.15
CA ASN A 272 12.46 -4.61 -9.41
C ASN A 272 13.86 -4.24 -9.97
N ASP A 273 14.51 -3.17 -9.48
CA ASP A 273 15.92 -2.91 -9.81
C ASP A 273 16.88 -3.83 -9.04
N HIS A 274 16.43 -4.42 -7.92
CA HIS A 274 17.20 -5.34 -7.09
C HIS A 274 16.92 -6.82 -7.39
N LEU A 275 15.81 -7.11 -8.08
CA LEU A 275 15.39 -8.47 -8.40
C LEU A 275 15.89 -8.92 -9.77
N PRO A 276 16.18 -10.22 -9.97
CA PRO A 276 16.34 -10.79 -11.30
C PRO A 276 15.10 -10.52 -12.16
N LYS A 277 15.27 -10.25 -13.46
CA LYS A 277 14.14 -9.96 -14.37
C LYS A 277 13.06 -11.05 -14.37
N ALA A 278 13.46 -12.31 -14.24
CA ALA A 278 12.54 -13.45 -14.20
C ALA A 278 11.72 -13.52 -12.89
N GLU A 279 12.16 -12.82 -11.85
CA GLU A 279 11.54 -12.80 -10.52
C GLU A 279 10.88 -11.45 -10.21
N ALA A 280 10.87 -10.52 -11.17
CA ALA A 280 10.31 -9.19 -11.01
C ALA A 280 8.84 -9.25 -10.56
N ILE A 281 8.49 -8.36 -9.63
CA ILE A 281 7.14 -8.18 -9.13
C ILE A 281 6.29 -7.58 -10.26
N ARG A 282 5.19 -8.24 -10.58
CA ARG A 282 4.27 -7.77 -11.64
C ARG A 282 3.41 -6.64 -11.11
N CYS A 283 3.68 -5.42 -11.55
CA CYS A 283 2.99 -4.23 -11.07
C CYS A 283 1.71 -3.92 -11.89
N LEU A 284 0.55 -4.16 -11.29
CA LEU A 284 -0.78 -4.03 -11.88
C LEU A 284 -1.66 -3.03 -11.10
N PRO A 285 -2.74 -2.50 -11.69
CA PRO A 285 -3.09 -2.55 -13.12
C PRO A 285 -2.07 -1.79 -13.98
N THR A 286 -1.99 -2.09 -15.27
CA THR A 286 -1.21 -1.30 -16.23
C THR A 286 -1.92 0.01 -16.59
N LEU A 287 -1.24 0.94 -17.26
CA LEU A 287 -1.91 2.15 -17.76
C LEU A 287 -3.03 1.85 -18.76
N ASP A 288 -2.88 0.80 -19.55
CA ASP A 288 -3.91 0.42 -20.54
C ASP A 288 -5.11 -0.23 -19.85
N ASP A 289 -4.89 -1.10 -18.85
CA ASP A 289 -5.97 -1.59 -17.98
C ASP A 289 -6.76 -0.43 -17.35
N CYS A 290 -6.06 0.64 -16.91
CA CYS A 290 -6.70 1.84 -16.37
C CYS A 290 -7.53 2.60 -17.42
N LYS A 291 -7.04 2.74 -18.66
CA LYS A 291 -7.79 3.40 -19.75
C LYS A 291 -9.03 2.58 -20.11
N ASP A 292 -8.90 1.26 -20.22
CA ASP A 292 -10.00 0.36 -20.53
C ASP A 292 -11.05 0.36 -19.41
N ALA A 293 -10.61 0.41 -18.15
CA ALA A 293 -11.49 0.54 -17.00
C ALA A 293 -12.29 1.86 -17.02
N ILE A 294 -11.68 2.98 -17.43
CA ILE A 294 -12.41 4.26 -17.61
C ILE A 294 -13.47 4.13 -18.70
N GLY A 295 -13.16 3.46 -19.82
CA GLY A 295 -14.13 3.18 -20.87
C GLY A 295 -15.33 2.37 -20.38
N ARG A 296 -15.07 1.26 -19.67
CA ARG A 296 -16.13 0.43 -19.08
C ARG A 296 -16.94 1.15 -18.01
N LEU A 297 -16.29 1.99 -17.19
CA LEU A 297 -16.95 2.84 -16.20
C LEU A 297 -17.90 3.84 -16.88
N ALA A 298 -17.46 4.50 -17.95
CA ALA A 298 -18.28 5.41 -18.73
C ALA A 298 -19.54 4.71 -19.29
N SER A 299 -19.37 3.52 -19.86
CA SER A 299 -20.50 2.71 -20.35
C SER A 299 -21.46 2.30 -19.25
N ARG A 300 -20.95 1.81 -18.10
CA ARG A 300 -21.80 1.38 -16.98
C ARG A 300 -22.61 2.53 -16.38
N LEU A 301 -22.03 3.72 -16.32
CA LEU A 301 -22.67 4.90 -15.76
C LEU A 301 -23.49 5.71 -16.78
N GLY A 302 -23.40 5.41 -18.08
CA GLY A 302 -24.07 6.17 -19.13
C GLY A 302 -23.56 7.61 -19.25
N VAL A 303 -22.28 7.85 -18.98
CA VAL A 303 -21.64 9.18 -19.01
C VAL A 303 -20.50 9.21 -20.03
N ASP A 304 -20.03 10.41 -20.37
CA ASP A 304 -18.85 10.55 -21.23
C ASP A 304 -17.53 10.17 -20.51
N ILE A 305 -16.48 9.98 -21.30
CA ILE A 305 -15.14 9.59 -20.81
C ILE A 305 -14.53 10.62 -19.86
N THR A 306 -14.81 11.91 -20.06
CA THR A 306 -14.28 12.98 -19.22
C THR A 306 -14.86 12.91 -17.81
N HIS A 307 -16.18 12.72 -17.72
CA HIS A 307 -16.89 12.56 -16.46
C HIS A 307 -16.45 11.26 -15.76
N ALA A 308 -16.36 10.15 -16.50
CA ALA A 308 -15.89 8.88 -15.98
C ALA A 308 -14.45 8.97 -15.44
N THR A 309 -13.55 9.69 -16.13
CA THR A 309 -12.18 9.95 -15.66
C THR A 309 -12.18 10.68 -14.31
N GLY A 310 -13.08 11.65 -14.13
CA GLY A 310 -13.24 12.36 -12.86
C GLY A 310 -13.71 11.44 -11.72
N ILE A 311 -14.66 10.54 -11.99
CA ILE A 311 -15.12 9.53 -11.02
C ILE A 311 -13.99 8.55 -10.70
N TYR A 312 -13.32 8.04 -11.74
CA TYR A 312 -12.19 7.12 -11.62
C TYR A 312 -11.11 7.70 -10.70
N ALA A 313 -10.70 8.96 -10.91
CA ALA A 313 -9.69 9.62 -10.10
C ALA A 313 -10.06 9.74 -8.60
N ARG A 314 -11.34 9.61 -8.25
CA ARG A 314 -11.85 9.61 -6.87
C ARG A 314 -12.12 8.21 -6.31
N GLY A 315 -11.90 7.15 -7.11
CA GLY A 315 -12.07 5.74 -6.76
C GLY A 315 -13.47 5.26 -6.37
N GLY A 316 -14.44 6.18 -6.24
CA GLY A 316 -15.72 5.91 -5.58
C GLY A 316 -15.57 5.75 -4.06
N ALA A 317 -16.53 6.26 -3.28
CA ALA A 317 -16.60 6.04 -1.82
C ALA A 317 -15.28 6.27 -1.03
N ASN A 318 -14.52 7.32 -1.37
CA ASN A 318 -13.24 7.68 -0.74
C ASN A 318 -12.11 6.63 -0.88
N ALA A 319 -12.18 5.71 -1.83
CA ALA A 319 -11.10 4.76 -2.16
C ALA A 319 -10.20 5.27 -3.30
N THR A 320 -9.13 4.55 -3.63
CA THR A 320 -8.43 4.74 -4.91
C THR A 320 -9.18 3.99 -6.03
N PRO A 321 -8.83 4.18 -7.32
CA PRO A 321 -9.48 3.46 -8.41
C PRO A 321 -9.40 1.93 -8.30
N LEU A 322 -8.49 1.39 -7.49
CA LEU A 322 -8.31 -0.05 -7.27
C LEU A 322 -9.55 -0.76 -6.70
N ALA A 323 -10.47 -0.01 -6.10
CA ALA A 323 -11.74 -0.52 -5.56
C ALA A 323 -12.86 -0.60 -6.61
N LEU A 324 -12.64 -0.06 -7.81
CA LEU A 324 -13.68 -0.04 -8.85
C LEU A 324 -13.89 -1.44 -9.43
N PRO A 325 -15.16 -1.86 -9.67
CA PRO A 325 -15.48 -3.15 -10.25
C PRO A 325 -14.69 -3.45 -11.53
N GLU A 326 -14.51 -2.43 -12.38
CA GLU A 326 -13.76 -2.55 -13.63
C GLU A 326 -12.31 -3.00 -13.36
N LEU A 327 -11.58 -2.36 -12.46
CA LEU A 327 -10.22 -2.79 -12.17
C LEU A 327 -10.18 -4.10 -11.39
N LEU A 328 -11.16 -4.35 -10.53
CA LEU A 328 -11.26 -5.60 -9.80
C LEU A 328 -11.44 -6.82 -10.74
N ASP A 329 -12.12 -6.67 -11.88
CA ASP A 329 -12.17 -7.70 -12.92
C ASP A 329 -10.79 -8.01 -13.49
N VAL A 330 -9.95 -6.99 -13.70
CA VAL A 330 -8.58 -7.15 -14.20
C VAL A 330 -7.75 -7.93 -13.17
N LEU A 331 -7.86 -7.58 -11.88
CA LEU A 331 -7.18 -8.32 -10.81
C LEU A 331 -7.60 -9.80 -10.82
N MET A 332 -8.89 -10.07 -10.90
CA MET A 332 -9.40 -11.45 -10.90
C MET A 332 -8.94 -12.23 -12.13
N ALA A 333 -8.88 -11.61 -13.30
CA ALA A 333 -8.34 -12.26 -14.49
C ALA A 333 -6.88 -12.70 -14.29
N GLN A 334 -6.08 -11.93 -13.56
CA GLN A 334 -4.66 -12.23 -13.30
C GLN A 334 -4.46 -13.30 -12.23
N ILE A 335 -5.31 -13.29 -11.19
CA ILE A 335 -5.32 -14.31 -10.13
C ILE A 335 -5.88 -15.64 -10.64
N SER A 336 -6.85 -15.62 -11.56
CA SER A 336 -7.49 -16.82 -12.08
C SER A 336 -6.86 -17.37 -13.36
N ALA A 337 -5.94 -16.65 -13.99
CA ALA A 337 -5.26 -17.12 -15.20
C ALA A 337 -4.45 -18.40 -14.91
N ASP A 338 -4.79 -19.50 -15.58
CA ASP A 338 -3.92 -20.68 -15.65
C ASP A 338 -2.64 -20.28 -16.39
N GLN A 339 -1.52 -20.20 -15.67
CA GLN A 339 -0.23 -20.15 -16.34
C GLN A 339 0.02 -21.53 -16.93
N LYS A 340 -0.32 -21.70 -18.22
CA LYS A 340 0.23 -22.79 -19.02
C LYS A 340 1.75 -22.66 -18.94
N LYS A 341 2.38 -23.54 -18.15
CA LYS A 341 3.84 -23.68 -18.07
C LYS A 341 4.40 -24.19 -19.38
#